data_AF-A0A6J7FXV7-F1
#
_entry.id   AF-A0A6J7FXV7-F1
#
_cell.length_a   1.000
_cell.length_b   1.000
_cell.length_c   1.000
_cell.angle_alpha   90.00
_cell.angle_beta   90.00
_cell.angle_gamma   90.00
#
_symmetry.space_group_name_H-M   'P 1'
#
loop_
_entity.id
_entity.type
_entity.pdbx_description
1 polymer ?
#
loop_
_entity_poly.entity_id
_entity_poly.type
_entity_poly.pdbx_seq_one_letter_code
_entity_poly.pdbx_strand_id
1 'polypeptide(L)'
;MNRPLLVTIAALATLGAACSSSTSTSTSMSISTPISTPISTGASTSSASSTAPTTAADVADERTFTAQVWADNWFSLYVNGRLVGEDSVPITTERSFNAETITFTASYPLTIAMVSKDYEETTSGLEYIGTDRQQMGDGGFIAQFTDTSTGTVVDTTGGDWRGLVINRGPLNADCVTSQNADADCRFELIDEPAGWTTSAFDDSAWTAASVFTAEQVGTKDGYDTIEWDPAAKLIWTSDLKVDNTILWRHSVLRAP
;
A
#
# COMPACT_ATOMS: atom_id res chain seq x y z
N MET A 1 -37.93 45.67 -39.58
CA MET A 1 -36.98 45.22 -40.63
C MET A 1 -36.39 43.90 -40.14
N ASN A 2 -37.12 42.80 -40.30
CA ASN A 2 -36.96 41.75 -41.34
C ASN A 2 -35.58 41.05 -41.36
N ARG A 3 -35.59 39.82 -40.83
CA ARG A 3 -34.57 38.75 -40.99
C ARG A 3 -34.57 38.18 -42.42
N PRO A 4 -33.57 37.36 -42.77
CA PRO A 4 -33.81 35.90 -42.87
C PRO A 4 -32.68 35.12 -42.17
N LEU A 5 -32.89 34.08 -41.35
CA LEU A 5 -33.46 32.75 -41.59
C LEU A 5 -32.81 32.00 -42.76
N LEU A 6 -31.79 31.19 -42.46
CA LEU A 6 -31.43 30.04 -43.29
C LEU A 6 -31.66 28.75 -42.51
N VAL A 7 -32.54 27.94 -43.09
CA VAL A 7 -32.90 26.57 -42.75
C VAL A 7 -31.97 25.66 -43.55
N THR A 8 -31.39 24.63 -42.95
CA THR A 8 -30.94 23.46 -43.72
C THR A 8 -31.29 22.16 -43.02
N ILE A 9 -31.70 21.22 -43.84
CA ILE A 9 -32.55 20.06 -43.61
C ILE A 9 -31.76 18.85 -43.12
N ALA A 10 -32.42 18.03 -42.30
CA ALA A 10 -31.98 16.73 -41.84
C ALA A 10 -31.87 15.68 -42.96
N ALA A 11 -30.88 14.81 -42.88
CA ALA A 11 -30.89 13.51 -43.55
C ALA A 11 -30.53 12.41 -42.54
N LEU A 12 -31.52 11.55 -42.30
CA LEU A 12 -31.50 10.36 -41.47
C LEU A 12 -30.92 9.21 -42.30
N ALA A 13 -29.90 8.51 -41.81
CA ALA A 13 -29.49 7.21 -42.35
C ALA A 13 -29.09 6.28 -41.21
N THR A 14 -29.89 5.23 -41.03
CA THR A 14 -29.73 4.10 -40.11
C THR A 14 -28.94 2.95 -40.75
N LEU A 15 -28.56 1.98 -39.90
CA LEU A 15 -27.86 0.69 -40.12
C LEU A 15 -26.34 0.80 -40.00
N GLY A 16 -25.64 -0.04 -39.23
CA GLY A 16 -26.05 -1.24 -38.52
C GLY A 16 -24.92 -1.73 -37.60
N ALA A 17 -25.31 -2.42 -36.54
CA ALA A 17 -24.42 -3.08 -35.61
C ALA A 17 -23.68 -4.25 -36.27
N ALA A 18 -22.38 -4.36 -36.00
CA ALA A 18 -21.63 -5.59 -36.17
C ALA A 18 -20.65 -5.73 -34.99
N CYS A 19 -21.07 -6.53 -34.01
CA CYS A 19 -20.21 -7.08 -32.98
C CYS A 19 -19.34 -8.17 -33.63
N SER A 20 -18.01 -8.04 -33.52
CA SER A 20 -17.07 -9.11 -33.88
C SER A 20 -16.35 -9.55 -32.61
N SER A 21 -16.94 -10.54 -31.94
CA SER A 21 -16.32 -11.28 -30.84
C SER A 21 -15.46 -12.38 -31.43
N SER A 22 -14.14 -12.28 -31.28
CA SER A 22 -13.21 -13.33 -31.66
C SER A 22 -13.25 -14.45 -30.63
N THR A 23 -13.87 -15.58 -30.99
CA THR A 23 -13.89 -16.81 -30.17
C THR A 23 -12.69 -17.69 -30.54
N SER A 24 -11.74 -17.80 -29.62
CA SER A 24 -10.65 -18.78 -29.70
C SER A 24 -11.21 -20.19 -29.55
N THR A 25 -11.00 -21.01 -30.58
CA THR A 25 -11.40 -22.43 -30.62
C THR A 25 -10.27 -23.27 -30.05
N SER A 26 -10.46 -23.82 -28.85
CA SER A 26 -9.58 -24.85 -28.29
C SER A 26 -10.15 -26.23 -28.59
N THR A 27 -9.42 -26.96 -29.43
CA THR A 27 -9.66 -28.33 -29.85
C THR A 27 -9.67 -29.30 -28.66
N SER A 28 -10.80 -29.95 -28.41
CA SER A 28 -10.90 -31.10 -27.50
C SER A 28 -10.82 -32.41 -28.30
N MET A 29 -9.86 -33.26 -27.95
CA MET A 29 -9.79 -34.63 -28.45
C MET A 29 -10.57 -35.55 -27.50
N SER A 30 -11.45 -36.37 -28.09
CA SER A 30 -12.18 -37.45 -27.42
C SER A 30 -11.58 -38.81 -27.81
N ILE A 31 -11.71 -39.82 -26.94
CA ILE A 31 -11.68 -41.30 -27.15
C ILE A 31 -11.20 -41.91 -25.81
N SER A 32 -11.71 -42.98 -25.19
CA SER A 32 -12.91 -43.82 -25.29
C SER A 32 -12.91 -44.70 -24.02
N THR A 33 -14.08 -45.10 -23.53
CA THR A 33 -14.25 -46.17 -22.53
C THR A 33 -14.06 -47.56 -23.16
N PRO A 34 -13.83 -48.61 -22.35
CA PRO A 34 -14.97 -49.50 -22.07
C PRO A 34 -15.05 -50.06 -20.62
N ILE A 35 -16.26 -50.50 -20.31
CA ILE A 35 -16.78 -51.16 -19.11
C ILE A 35 -16.34 -52.62 -19.02
N SER A 36 -16.07 -53.15 -17.81
CA SER A 36 -16.68 -54.40 -17.25
C SER A 36 -16.20 -54.72 -15.82
N THR A 37 -17.15 -55.11 -14.97
CA THR A 37 -17.12 -55.64 -13.59
C THR A 37 -17.12 -57.19 -13.58
N PRO A 38 -17.16 -57.95 -12.44
CA PRO A 38 -16.62 -57.80 -11.08
C PRO A 38 -15.99 -59.12 -10.48
N ILE A 39 -15.67 -59.11 -9.17
CA ILE A 39 -15.71 -60.21 -8.16
C ILE A 39 -14.38 -60.81 -7.58
N SER A 40 -14.27 -60.58 -6.26
CA SER A 40 -13.83 -61.40 -5.10
C SER A 40 -12.36 -61.63 -4.65
N THR A 41 -12.25 -61.34 -3.35
CA THR A 41 -11.59 -62.07 -2.24
C THR A 41 -10.08 -61.97 -2.05
N GLY A 42 -9.70 -61.42 -0.89
CA GLY A 42 -8.36 -61.54 -0.34
C GLY A 42 -8.15 -60.59 0.84
N ALA A 43 -8.58 -61.01 2.03
CA ALA A 43 -8.30 -60.32 3.29
C ALA A 43 -6.79 -60.27 3.57
N SER A 44 -6.31 -59.15 4.12
CA SER A 44 -5.27 -59.11 5.16
C SER A 44 -5.20 -57.71 5.77
N THR A 45 -5.72 -57.62 6.99
CA THR A 45 -5.53 -56.56 7.97
C THR A 45 -4.05 -56.31 8.24
N SER A 46 -3.60 -55.07 8.04
CA SER A 46 -2.41 -54.50 8.67
C SER A 46 -2.74 -53.08 9.11
N SER A 47 -3.29 -52.95 10.31
CA SER A 47 -3.48 -51.67 10.98
C SER A 47 -2.12 -51.13 11.42
N ALA A 48 -1.46 -50.38 10.54
CA ALA A 48 -0.37 -49.51 10.93
C ALA A 48 -0.97 -48.21 11.46
N SER A 49 -1.13 -48.11 12.78
CA SER A 49 -1.28 -46.82 13.46
C SER A 49 0.03 -46.06 13.30
N SER A 50 0.14 -45.28 12.23
CA SER A 50 1.11 -44.20 12.17
C SER A 50 0.52 -43.03 12.97
N THR A 51 0.78 -43.02 14.27
CA THR A 51 0.63 -41.78 15.06
C THR A 51 1.74 -40.85 14.58
N ALA A 52 1.45 -40.09 13.51
CA ALA A 52 2.25 -38.92 13.19
C ALA A 52 2.24 -38.03 14.45
N PRO A 53 3.39 -37.51 14.90
CA PRO A 53 3.37 -36.48 15.92
C PRO A 53 2.62 -35.32 15.29
N THR A 54 1.39 -35.07 15.76
CA THR A 54 0.81 -33.75 15.65
C THR A 54 1.73 -32.86 16.47
N THR A 55 2.73 -32.29 15.81
CA THR A 55 3.38 -31.08 16.31
C THR A 55 2.21 -30.14 16.54
N ALA A 56 1.87 -29.90 17.81
CA ALA A 56 1.04 -28.76 18.15
C ALA A 56 1.69 -27.58 17.43
N ALA A 57 1.01 -27.04 16.42
CA ALA A 57 1.41 -25.78 15.86
C ALA A 57 1.53 -24.87 17.07
N ASP A 58 2.74 -24.36 17.31
CA ASP A 58 2.99 -23.34 18.31
C ASP A 58 1.90 -22.30 18.10
N VAL A 59 0.94 -22.23 19.02
CA VAL A 59 -0.15 -21.25 18.91
C VAL A 59 0.58 -19.96 19.16
N ALA A 60 0.92 -19.26 18.07
CA ALA A 60 1.73 -18.08 18.13
C ALA A 60 1.06 -17.13 19.14
N ASP A 61 1.71 -16.91 20.29
CA ASP A 61 1.13 -16.18 21.42
C ASP A 61 0.67 -14.80 20.95
N GLU A 62 -0.64 -14.64 20.82
CA GLU A 62 -1.25 -13.39 20.39
C GLU A 62 -1.09 -12.36 21.50
N ARG A 63 -0.55 -11.19 21.15
CA ARG A 63 -0.27 -10.07 22.04
C ARG A 63 -0.99 -8.85 21.54
N THR A 64 -1.25 -7.92 22.46
CA THR A 64 -1.82 -6.61 22.15
C THR A 64 -0.70 -5.59 22.04
N PHE A 65 -0.71 -4.86 20.93
CA PHE A 65 0.26 -3.81 20.63
C PHE A 65 -0.46 -2.47 20.44
N THR A 66 0.29 -1.40 20.66
CA THR A 66 -0.09 -0.06 20.25
C THR A 66 0.92 0.45 19.22
N ALA A 67 0.44 0.92 18.08
CA ALA A 67 1.22 1.74 17.14
C ALA A 67 0.90 3.21 17.38
N GLN A 68 1.93 4.04 17.55
CA GLN A 68 1.81 5.49 17.48
C GLN A 68 2.47 5.95 16.20
N VAL A 69 1.76 6.73 15.39
CA VAL A 69 2.19 7.11 14.03
C VAL A 69 1.91 8.58 13.80
N TRP A 70 2.84 9.27 13.15
CA TRP A 70 2.61 10.59 12.54
C TRP A 70 3.08 10.54 11.09
N ALA A 71 2.31 11.13 10.18
CA ALA A 71 2.63 11.20 8.76
C ALA A 71 2.32 12.57 8.18
N ASP A 72 3.18 13.02 7.28
CA ASP A 72 2.92 14.10 6.32
C ASP A 72 2.57 13.43 4.98
N ASN A 73 1.30 13.13 4.67
CA ASN A 73 0.04 13.47 5.36
C ASN A 73 -0.80 12.27 5.83
N TRP A 74 -0.56 11.09 5.27
CA TRP A 74 -1.46 9.95 5.46
C TRP A 74 -0.70 8.63 5.53
N PHE A 75 -1.25 7.67 6.26
CA PHE A 75 -0.74 6.30 6.25
C PHE A 75 -1.85 5.24 6.35
N SER A 76 -1.50 4.01 5.96
CA SER A 76 -2.18 2.78 6.42
C SER A 76 -1.16 1.79 6.96
N LEU A 77 -1.57 1.03 7.97
CA LEU A 77 -0.74 0.08 8.71
C LEU A 77 -1.31 -1.33 8.60
N TYR A 78 -0.45 -2.25 8.16
CA TYR A 78 -0.70 -3.67 8.07
C TYR A 78 0.26 -4.41 8.97
N VAL A 79 -0.24 -5.43 9.66
CA VAL A 79 0.59 -6.35 10.45
C VAL A 79 0.27 -7.77 10.03
N ASN A 80 1.29 -8.53 9.65
CA ASN A 80 1.17 -9.92 9.18
C ASN A 80 0.14 -10.07 8.03
N GLY A 81 0.09 -9.09 7.12
CA GLY A 81 -0.82 -9.08 5.99
C GLY A 81 -2.24 -8.57 6.27
N ARG A 82 -2.57 -8.19 7.51
CA ARG A 82 -3.89 -7.66 7.89
C ARG A 82 -3.83 -6.16 8.12
N LEU A 83 -4.76 -5.40 7.53
CA LEU A 83 -4.96 -3.98 7.85
C LEU A 83 -5.41 -3.86 9.31
N VAL A 84 -4.66 -3.08 10.10
CA VAL A 84 -4.94 -2.87 11.53
C VAL A 84 -5.28 -1.42 11.87
N GLY A 85 -4.96 -0.47 10.99
CA GLY A 85 -5.41 0.91 11.10
C GLY A 85 -4.88 1.80 9.96
N GLU A 86 -5.40 3.01 9.90
CA GLU A 86 -5.03 4.06 8.95
C GLU A 86 -5.29 5.42 9.57
N ASP A 87 -4.82 6.48 8.92
CA ASP A 87 -5.14 7.85 9.32
C ASP A 87 -6.66 8.09 9.33
N SER A 88 -7.16 8.74 10.37
CA SER A 88 -8.60 9.03 10.52
C SER A 88 -9.12 10.07 9.54
N VAL A 89 -8.24 10.89 8.97
CA VAL A 89 -8.58 11.91 7.96
C VAL A 89 -8.18 11.41 6.57
N PRO A 90 -9.07 11.51 5.57
CA PRO A 90 -8.74 11.08 4.21
C PRO A 90 -7.57 11.85 3.61
N ILE A 91 -6.71 11.17 2.85
CA ILE A 91 -5.61 11.77 2.07
C ILE A 91 -6.07 12.90 1.13
N THR A 92 -7.35 13.02 0.78
CA THR A 92 -7.86 14.15 -0.02
C THR A 92 -8.04 15.44 0.79
N THR A 93 -7.63 15.48 2.05
CA THR A 93 -7.75 16.63 2.94
C THR A 93 -6.44 17.40 2.95
N GLU A 94 -6.47 18.65 2.47
CA GLU A 94 -5.32 19.55 2.56
C GLU A 94 -4.84 19.70 4.02
N ARG A 95 -3.52 19.64 4.23
CA ARG A 95 -2.88 19.94 5.52
C ARG A 95 -3.34 19.06 6.68
N SER A 96 -3.56 17.78 6.41
CA SER A 96 -3.80 16.78 7.45
C SER A 96 -2.47 16.31 8.04
N PHE A 97 -2.21 16.63 9.32
CA PHE A 97 -0.99 16.24 10.03
C PHE A 97 -1.39 15.54 11.34
N ASN A 98 -2.00 14.36 11.24
CA ASN A 98 -2.51 13.67 12.42
C ASN A 98 -1.43 12.83 13.10
N ALA A 99 -1.55 12.76 14.42
CA ALA A 99 -0.93 11.72 15.21
C ALA A 99 -1.99 10.69 15.58
N GLU A 100 -1.75 9.44 15.24
CA GLU A 100 -2.68 8.34 15.46
C GLU A 100 -2.12 7.36 16.49
N THR A 101 -3.00 6.83 17.33
CA THR A 101 -2.70 5.75 18.27
C THR A 101 -3.63 4.57 18.00
N ILE A 102 -3.09 3.50 17.45
CA ILE A 102 -3.85 2.33 16.99
C ILE A 102 -3.51 1.13 17.89
N THR A 103 -4.53 0.50 18.46
CA THR A 103 -4.36 -0.76 19.21
C THR A 103 -4.76 -1.96 18.34
N PHE A 104 -3.92 -2.98 18.28
CA PHE A 104 -4.16 -4.19 17.50
C PHE A 104 -3.62 -5.44 18.20
N THR A 105 -4.03 -6.62 17.71
CA THR A 105 -3.47 -7.90 18.16
C THR A 105 -2.71 -8.60 17.04
N ALA A 106 -1.59 -9.21 17.38
CA ALA A 106 -0.76 -9.99 16.46
C ALA A 106 0.13 -10.97 17.24
N SER A 107 0.78 -11.88 16.51
CA SER A 107 1.77 -12.80 17.08
C SER A 107 3.10 -12.63 16.35
N TYR A 108 4.21 -12.81 17.06
CA TYR A 108 5.54 -12.81 16.47
C TYR A 108 5.74 -13.99 15.50
N PRO A 109 6.64 -13.87 14.50
CA PRO A 109 7.31 -12.63 14.08
C PRO A 109 6.29 -11.63 13.51
N LEU A 110 6.51 -10.34 13.77
CA LEU A 110 5.72 -9.26 13.19
C LEU A 110 6.33 -8.87 11.85
N THR A 111 5.54 -8.94 10.78
CA THR A 111 5.80 -8.22 9.54
C THR A 111 4.97 -6.94 9.58
N ILE A 112 5.63 -5.82 9.79
CA ILE A 112 5.04 -4.50 9.79
C ILE A 112 5.15 -3.97 8.36
N ALA A 113 4.01 -3.60 7.79
CA ALA A 113 3.95 -3.05 6.45
C ALA A 113 3.11 -1.78 6.46
N MET A 114 3.56 -0.71 5.81
CA MET A 114 2.86 0.57 5.82
C MET A 114 2.82 1.18 4.43
N VAL A 115 1.71 1.85 4.11
CA VAL A 115 1.66 2.81 3.00
C VAL A 115 1.79 4.19 3.63
N SER A 116 2.68 5.03 3.13
CA SER A 116 2.72 6.46 3.47
C SER A 116 2.48 7.28 2.20
N LYS A 117 1.75 8.40 2.35
CA LYS A 117 1.41 9.30 1.24
C LYS A 117 1.58 10.74 1.68
N ASP A 118 2.32 11.50 0.89
CA ASP A 118 2.27 12.96 0.88
C ASP A 118 1.02 13.43 0.11
N TYR A 119 0.45 14.59 0.47
CA TYR A 119 -0.70 15.14 -0.23
C TYR A 119 -0.32 15.55 -1.65
N GLU A 120 -1.13 15.13 -2.62
CA GLU A 120 -1.10 15.65 -3.98
C GLU A 120 -2.55 15.82 -4.45
N GLU A 121 -2.83 16.90 -5.18
CA GLU A 121 -4.18 17.12 -5.72
C GLU A 121 -4.45 16.20 -6.92
N THR A 122 -3.40 15.95 -7.71
CA THR A 122 -3.38 15.03 -8.85
C THR A 122 -2.02 14.34 -8.94
N THR A 123 -1.90 13.36 -9.84
CA THR A 123 -0.61 12.70 -10.13
C THR A 123 0.45 13.64 -10.73
N SER A 124 0.15 14.94 -10.90
CA SER A 124 1.20 15.93 -11.15
C SER A 124 2.23 16.00 -10.01
N GLY A 125 1.90 15.50 -8.81
CA GLY A 125 2.69 15.62 -7.59
C GLY A 125 2.66 17.02 -7.00
N LEU A 126 1.71 17.86 -7.43
CA LEU A 126 1.54 19.22 -6.93
C LEU A 126 0.36 19.32 -5.98
N GLU A 127 0.50 20.23 -5.04
CA GLU A 127 -0.55 20.69 -4.14
C GLU A 127 -1.11 22.04 -4.62
N TYR A 128 -2.39 22.30 -4.34
CA TYR A 128 -3.07 23.60 -4.54
C TYR A 128 -2.99 24.12 -5.98
N ILE A 129 -3.28 23.26 -6.95
CA ILE A 129 -3.10 23.53 -8.38
C ILE A 129 -3.92 24.76 -8.81
N GLY A 130 -3.29 25.66 -9.56
CA GLY A 130 -3.92 26.88 -10.07
C GLY A 130 -4.07 28.01 -9.05
N THR A 131 -3.55 27.85 -7.83
CA THR A 131 -3.54 28.90 -6.79
C THR A 131 -2.17 29.56 -6.64
N ASP A 132 -2.08 30.61 -5.83
CA ASP A 132 -0.82 31.23 -5.42
C ASP A 132 0.00 30.38 -4.43
N ARG A 133 -0.56 29.27 -3.95
CA ARG A 133 0.08 28.28 -3.08
C ARG A 133 0.63 27.06 -3.84
N GLN A 134 0.51 27.01 -5.16
CA GLN A 134 0.92 25.85 -5.96
C GLN A 134 2.38 25.48 -5.68
N GLN A 135 2.62 24.25 -5.22
CA GLN A 135 3.93 23.79 -4.79
C GLN A 135 4.07 22.27 -4.92
N MET A 136 5.31 21.79 -4.84
CA MET A 136 5.58 20.38 -4.54
C MET A 136 5.43 20.15 -3.04
N GLY A 137 4.86 19.01 -2.65
CA GLY A 137 4.70 18.63 -1.26
C GLY A 137 6.02 18.26 -0.57
N ASP A 138 5.90 17.90 0.70
CA ASP A 138 6.98 17.48 1.58
C ASP A 138 6.52 16.31 2.46
N GLY A 139 6.94 15.10 2.09
CA GLY A 139 6.60 13.88 2.81
C GLY A 139 7.47 13.62 4.03
N GLY A 140 7.04 12.64 4.82
CA GLY A 140 7.81 12.10 5.94
C GLY A 140 6.89 11.36 6.91
N PHE A 141 7.39 10.32 7.56
CA PHE A 141 6.62 9.67 8.63
C PHE A 141 7.51 9.10 9.72
N ILE A 142 6.93 8.92 10.90
CA ILE A 142 7.55 8.32 12.07
C ILE A 142 6.54 7.39 12.74
N ALA A 143 7.01 6.24 13.23
CA ALA A 143 6.19 5.33 14.00
C ALA A 143 6.97 4.63 15.12
N GLN A 144 6.25 4.23 16.16
CA GLN A 144 6.74 3.30 17.18
C GLN A 144 5.66 2.29 17.56
N PHE A 145 6.10 1.10 17.93
CA PHE A 145 5.24 -0.03 18.26
C PHE A 145 5.56 -0.50 19.67
N THR A 146 4.54 -0.58 20.53
CA THR A 146 4.69 -0.94 21.95
C THR A 146 3.89 -2.20 22.26
N ASP A 147 4.53 -3.21 22.87
CA ASP A 147 3.81 -4.34 23.48
C ASP A 147 3.12 -3.84 24.76
N THR A 148 1.80 -3.80 24.75
CA THR A 148 1.02 -3.24 25.87
C THR A 148 1.08 -4.08 27.13
N SER A 149 1.43 -5.36 27.01
CA SER A 149 1.54 -6.26 28.17
C SER A 149 2.80 -5.96 29.00
N THR A 150 3.86 -5.47 28.36
CA THR A 150 5.15 -5.14 28.99
C THR A 150 5.41 -3.64 29.08
N GLY A 151 4.70 -2.82 28.30
CA GLY A 151 4.98 -1.40 28.15
C GLY A 151 6.28 -1.12 27.37
N THR A 152 6.85 -2.11 26.70
CA THR A 152 8.13 -1.99 25.99
C THR A 152 7.90 -1.61 24.53
N VAL A 153 8.66 -0.63 24.02
CA VAL A 153 8.74 -0.34 22.59
C VAL A 153 9.50 -1.47 21.92
N VAL A 154 8.81 -2.22 21.04
CA VAL A 154 9.34 -3.40 20.37
C VAL A 154 9.92 -3.10 19.00
N ASP A 155 9.55 -1.97 18.41
CA ASP A 155 10.09 -1.48 17.14
C ASP A 155 9.83 0.02 16.95
N THR A 156 10.66 0.67 16.15
CA THR A 156 10.49 2.06 15.72
C THR A 156 10.93 2.24 14.28
N THR A 157 10.41 3.26 13.59
CA THR A 157 10.94 3.64 12.28
C THR A 157 12.41 4.02 12.35
N GLY A 158 13.19 3.54 11.37
CA GLY A 158 14.64 3.66 11.32
C GLY A 158 15.19 3.41 9.91
N GLY A 159 16.49 3.64 9.72
CA GLY A 159 17.15 3.46 8.41
C GLY A 159 17.24 2.01 7.92
N ASP A 160 16.84 1.05 8.74
CA ASP A 160 16.76 -0.39 8.45
C ASP A 160 15.41 -0.83 7.87
N TRP A 161 14.43 0.08 7.83
CA TRP A 161 13.20 -0.11 7.09
C TRP A 161 13.45 -0.16 5.58
N ARG A 162 12.61 -0.90 4.86
CA ARG A 162 12.71 -1.06 3.41
C ARG A 162 11.54 -0.38 2.72
N GLY A 163 11.82 0.42 1.69
CA GLY A 163 10.86 1.24 0.96
C GLY A 163 10.83 0.95 -0.54
N LEU A 164 9.63 0.88 -1.11
CA LEU A 164 9.35 0.91 -2.54
C LEU A 164 8.46 2.11 -2.86
N VAL A 165 8.97 3.04 -3.66
CA VAL A 165 8.17 4.18 -4.15
C VAL A 165 7.29 3.70 -5.29
N ILE A 166 5.98 3.90 -5.16
CA ILE A 166 4.99 3.49 -6.18
C ILE A 166 4.33 4.66 -6.90
N ASN A 167 4.48 5.87 -6.36
CA ASN A 167 4.09 7.12 -7.02
C ASN A 167 5.20 8.15 -6.86
N ARG A 168 5.65 8.72 -7.99
CA ARG A 168 6.67 9.75 -8.04
C ARG A 168 6.23 10.89 -8.90
N GLY A 169 6.29 12.11 -8.40
CA GLY A 169 5.96 13.31 -9.16
C GLY A 169 6.14 14.58 -8.34
N PRO A 170 6.37 15.73 -9.00
CA PRO A 170 6.74 15.86 -10.40
C PRO A 170 8.21 15.45 -10.66
N LEU A 171 8.46 14.74 -11.76
CA LEU A 171 9.81 14.37 -12.22
C LEU A 171 10.55 15.52 -12.93
N ASN A 172 9.87 16.64 -13.17
CA ASN A 172 10.40 17.87 -13.75
C ASN A 172 9.98 19.07 -12.89
N ALA A 173 10.70 19.30 -11.79
CA ALA A 173 10.37 20.28 -10.75
C ALA A 173 9.98 21.68 -11.25
N ASP A 174 10.55 22.16 -12.37
CA ASP A 174 10.21 23.45 -12.97
C ASP A 174 8.72 23.57 -13.37
N CYS A 175 8.02 22.44 -13.56
CA CYS A 175 6.58 22.40 -13.87
C CYS A 175 5.70 22.95 -12.75
N VAL A 176 6.24 23.13 -11.53
CA VAL A 176 5.54 23.75 -10.39
C VAL A 176 5.00 25.15 -10.70
N THR A 177 5.53 25.82 -11.73
CA THR A 177 5.07 27.14 -12.18
C THR A 177 4.02 27.09 -13.30
N SER A 178 3.69 25.90 -13.79
CA SER A 178 2.75 25.72 -14.91
C SER A 178 1.32 26.10 -14.51
N GLN A 179 0.62 26.74 -15.44
CA GLN A 179 -0.83 27.00 -15.37
C GLN A 179 -1.67 25.81 -15.85
N ASN A 180 -1.02 24.75 -16.33
CA ASN A 180 -1.63 23.50 -16.81
C ASN A 180 -0.84 22.29 -16.29
N ALA A 181 -0.68 22.22 -14.96
CA ALA A 181 0.19 21.26 -14.28
C ALA A 181 -0.10 19.80 -14.66
N ASP A 182 -1.38 19.42 -14.78
CA ASP A 182 -1.78 18.05 -15.15
C ASP A 182 -1.27 17.60 -16.52
N ALA A 183 -1.01 18.54 -17.43
CA ALA A 183 -0.46 18.23 -18.75
C ALA A 183 1.09 18.33 -18.79
N ASP A 184 1.67 19.20 -17.97
CA ASP A 184 3.07 19.59 -18.07
C ASP A 184 3.98 18.86 -17.06
N CYS A 185 3.45 18.51 -15.89
CA CYS A 185 4.16 17.74 -14.87
C CYS A 185 4.21 16.26 -15.23
N ARG A 186 5.37 15.66 -15.02
CA ARG A 186 5.64 14.26 -15.32
C ARG A 186 5.64 13.47 -14.03
N PHE A 187 5.18 12.24 -14.10
CA PHE A 187 5.14 11.34 -12.97
C PHE A 187 5.44 9.91 -13.39
N GLU A 188 5.68 9.06 -12.40
CA GLU A 188 5.87 7.62 -12.53
C GLU A 188 4.95 6.91 -11.53
N LEU A 189 4.18 5.94 -12.04
CA LEU A 189 3.32 5.08 -11.23
C LEU A 189 3.71 3.63 -11.49
N ILE A 190 3.76 2.84 -10.42
CA ILE A 190 3.80 1.39 -10.49
C ILE A 190 2.73 0.79 -9.57
N ASP A 191 2.25 -0.39 -9.91
CA ASP A 191 1.25 -1.08 -9.10
C ASP A 191 1.85 -1.61 -7.78
N GLU A 192 1.02 -1.68 -6.74
CA GLU A 192 1.39 -2.38 -5.51
C GLU A 192 1.70 -3.86 -5.78
N PRO A 193 2.87 -4.39 -5.37
CA PRO A 193 3.19 -5.80 -5.58
C PRO A 193 2.21 -6.72 -4.83
N ALA A 194 1.68 -7.75 -5.49
CA ALA A 194 0.73 -8.66 -4.86
C ALA A 194 1.33 -9.32 -3.59
N GLY A 195 0.59 -9.26 -2.48
CA GLY A 195 1.00 -9.89 -1.22
C GLY A 195 2.11 -9.17 -0.47
N TRP A 196 2.48 -7.94 -0.86
CA TRP A 196 3.57 -7.16 -0.28
C TRP A 196 3.43 -6.90 1.22
N THR A 197 2.25 -7.07 1.82
CA THR A 197 2.04 -6.89 3.27
C THR A 197 2.25 -8.17 4.08
N THR A 198 2.39 -9.33 3.41
CA THR A 198 2.50 -10.64 4.07
C THR A 198 3.94 -10.93 4.50
N SER A 199 4.10 -11.86 5.44
CA SER A 199 5.43 -12.30 5.91
C SER A 199 6.24 -13.08 4.88
N ALA A 200 5.59 -13.59 3.82
CA ALA A 200 6.25 -14.36 2.77
C ALA A 200 6.85 -13.50 1.64
N PHE A 201 6.56 -12.19 1.61
CA PHE A 201 7.05 -11.30 0.56
C PHE A 201 8.54 -11.00 0.73
N ASP A 202 9.28 -11.07 -0.38
CA ASP A 202 10.71 -10.73 -0.44
C ASP A 202 10.89 -9.25 -0.83
N ASP A 203 11.30 -8.44 0.13
CA ASP A 203 11.59 -7.01 -0.01
C ASP A 203 13.09 -6.71 -0.13
N SER A 204 13.94 -7.72 -0.37
CA SER A 204 15.39 -7.55 -0.43
C SER A 204 15.85 -6.58 -1.54
N ALA A 205 15.03 -6.39 -2.57
CA ALA A 205 15.27 -5.44 -3.65
C ALA A 205 14.82 -3.99 -3.31
N TRP A 206 14.10 -3.79 -2.21
CA TRP A 206 13.61 -2.47 -1.81
C TRP A 206 14.73 -1.65 -1.16
N THR A 207 14.66 -0.33 -1.34
CA THR A 207 15.72 0.57 -0.89
C THR A 207 15.63 0.75 0.62
N ALA A 208 16.77 0.86 1.30
CA ALA A 208 16.77 1.20 2.71
C ALA A 208 16.23 2.63 2.93
N ALA A 209 15.51 2.84 4.03
CA ALA A 209 14.97 4.15 4.37
C ALA A 209 16.10 5.17 4.60
N SER A 210 15.88 6.41 4.18
CA SER A 210 16.70 7.54 4.59
C SER A 210 16.12 8.17 5.85
N VAL A 211 17.00 8.59 6.76
CA VAL A 211 16.62 9.26 8.01
C VAL A 211 16.74 10.75 7.82
N PHE A 212 15.70 11.48 8.24
CA PHE A 212 15.62 12.93 8.15
C PHE A 212 15.43 13.55 9.55
N THR A 213 15.81 14.80 9.70
CA THR A 213 15.49 15.57 10.90
C THR A 213 14.08 16.15 10.84
N ALA A 214 13.54 16.54 11.99
CA ALA A 214 12.25 17.22 12.07
C ALA A 214 12.21 18.51 11.22
N GLU A 215 13.33 19.23 11.13
CA GLU A 215 13.44 20.44 10.31
C GLU A 215 13.49 20.14 8.81
N GLN A 216 14.05 19.00 8.41
CA GLN A 216 14.10 18.59 6.99
C GLN A 216 12.73 18.16 6.49
N VAL A 217 11.98 17.42 7.31
CA VAL A 217 10.58 17.04 7.04
C VAL A 217 9.65 18.24 7.21
N GLY A 218 10.03 19.20 8.05
CA GLY A 218 9.17 20.34 8.37
C GLY A 218 7.98 19.93 9.23
N THR A 219 8.18 19.04 10.21
CA THR A 219 7.11 18.46 11.06
C THR A 219 6.13 19.51 11.58
N LYS A 220 4.85 19.16 11.57
CA LYS A 220 3.72 20.09 11.77
C LYS A 220 2.87 19.60 12.95
N ASP A 221 1.60 19.98 12.94
CA ASP A 221 0.63 19.58 13.98
C ASP A 221 0.67 18.06 14.24
N GLY A 222 0.24 17.63 15.43
CA GLY A 222 0.21 16.22 15.81
C GLY A 222 1.57 15.63 16.22
N TYR A 223 2.67 16.00 15.56
CA TYR A 223 3.99 15.39 15.79
C TYR A 223 4.43 15.44 17.26
N ASP A 224 4.33 16.60 17.90
CA ASP A 224 4.73 16.81 19.31
C ASP A 224 3.70 16.29 20.33
N THR A 225 2.58 15.68 19.88
CA THR A 225 1.57 15.10 20.79
C THR A 225 1.95 13.69 21.26
N ILE A 226 2.91 13.05 20.58
CA ILE A 226 3.47 11.75 20.93
C ILE A 226 4.85 11.96 21.56
N GLU A 227 5.10 11.32 22.70
CA GLU A 227 6.44 11.20 23.25
C GLU A 227 7.19 10.08 22.52
N TRP A 228 8.01 10.47 21.54
CA TRP A 228 8.74 9.52 20.72
C TRP A 228 9.86 8.83 21.47
N ASP A 229 9.99 7.51 21.29
CA ASP A 229 11.18 6.77 21.70
C ASP A 229 12.44 7.40 21.06
N PRO A 230 13.55 7.63 21.80
CA PRO A 230 14.76 8.22 21.23
C PRO A 230 15.34 7.48 20.03
N ALA A 231 15.04 6.18 19.88
CA ALA A 231 15.43 5.39 18.73
C ALA A 231 14.60 5.70 17.47
N ALA A 232 13.35 6.15 17.63
CA ALA A 232 12.48 6.48 16.51
C ALA A 232 13.07 7.59 15.62
N LYS A 233 12.92 7.42 14.32
CA LYS A 233 13.41 8.34 13.31
C LYS A 233 12.30 8.68 12.32
N LEU A 234 12.26 9.94 11.90
CA LEU A 234 11.55 10.33 10.70
C LEU A 234 12.25 9.71 9.50
N ILE A 235 11.48 8.98 8.70
CA ILE A 235 11.99 8.31 7.53
C ILE A 235 11.19 8.66 6.27
N TRP A 236 11.90 8.59 5.16
CA TRP A 236 11.35 8.61 3.81
C TRP A 236 12.30 7.84 2.88
N THR A 237 12.02 7.76 1.58
CA THR A 237 13.04 7.32 0.61
C THR A 237 14.02 8.46 0.32
N SER A 238 14.61 8.53 -0.87
CA SER A 238 15.69 9.48 -1.16
C SER A 238 15.22 10.93 -1.31
N ASP A 239 13.95 11.16 -1.64
CA ASP A 239 13.46 12.49 -2.00
C ASP A 239 12.12 12.80 -1.31
N LEU A 240 12.15 13.73 -0.35
CA LEU A 240 10.96 14.15 0.40
C LEU A 240 9.89 14.83 -0.48
N LYS A 241 10.24 15.29 -1.68
CA LYS A 241 9.34 16.09 -2.53
C LYS A 241 8.82 15.34 -3.75
N VAL A 242 9.61 14.41 -4.27
CA VAL A 242 9.27 13.68 -5.50
C VAL A 242 8.68 12.32 -5.19
N ASP A 243 9.19 11.62 -4.19
CA ASP A 243 8.65 10.32 -3.81
C ASP A 243 7.37 10.58 -3.00
N ASN A 244 6.19 10.30 -3.57
CA ASN A 244 4.91 10.69 -2.98
C ASN A 244 4.25 9.54 -2.19
N THR A 245 4.07 8.38 -2.84
CA THR A 245 3.48 7.20 -2.21
C THR A 245 4.51 6.10 -2.08
N ILE A 246 4.72 5.62 -0.85
CA ILE A 246 5.75 4.64 -0.54
C ILE A 246 5.16 3.47 0.24
N LEU A 247 5.56 2.27 -0.16
CA LEU A 247 5.32 1.03 0.57
C LEU A 247 6.54 0.74 1.45
N TRP A 248 6.30 0.48 2.73
CA TRP A 248 7.31 0.27 3.74
C TRP A 248 7.18 -1.11 4.36
N ARG A 249 8.30 -1.74 4.67
CA ARG A 249 8.35 -3.02 5.39
C ARG A 249 9.46 -3.08 6.43
N HIS A 250 9.15 -3.73 7.54
CA HIS A 250 10.11 -4.11 8.58
C HIS A 250 9.66 -5.40 9.29
N SER A 251 10.61 -6.16 9.86
CA SER A 251 10.33 -7.44 10.51
C SER A 251 10.88 -7.51 11.93
N VAL A 252 10.01 -7.78 12.90
CA VAL A 252 10.37 -7.97 14.31
C VAL A 252 10.26 -9.44 14.64
N LEU A 253 11.40 -10.12 14.82
CA LEU A 253 11.43 -11.58 14.87
C LEU A 253 10.89 -12.19 16.16
N ARG A 254 11.00 -11.47 17.28
CA ARG A 254 10.60 -11.92 18.61
C ARG A 254 10.44 -10.73 19.55
N ALA A 255 9.81 -10.96 20.69
CA ALA A 255 9.80 -9.99 21.79
C ALA A 255 11.24 -9.64 22.22
N PRO A 256 11.49 -8.39 22.65
CA PRO A 256 12.78 -7.95 23.21
C PRO A 256 13.28 -8.79 24.39
#